data_AF-A0A1H8TTN2-F1
#
_entry.id   AF-A0A1H8TTN2-F1
#
_cell.length_a   1.000
_cell.length_b   1.000
_cell.length_c   1.000
_cell.angle_alpha   90.00
_cell.angle_beta   90.00
_cell.angle_gamma   90.00
#
_symmetry.space_group_name_H-M   'P 1'
#
loop_
_entity.id
_entity.type
_entity.pdbx_description
1 polymer ?
#
loop_
_entity_poly.entity_id
_entity_poly.type
_entity_poly.pdbx_seq_one_letter_code
_entity_poly.pdbx_strand_id
1 'polypeptide(L)'
;MSAGEALGILSRFRVEFYESLYARTEALFELTDAVLCTDGLVKTLVELCLAAEHRRGHGALYAALDRGWCEPARLRRALTGLPPPRAADGRIVLAVDVSNWLRPDAPTSDDRLFCHVYGRGNRSKSFVAALEAGRTSSTALLDAVRLGQARLRDGGHRYPTARRRHPVDTHRAVAQG
;
A
#
# COMPACT_ATOMS: atom_id res chain seq x y z
N MET A 1 4.06 -11.52 -25.30
CA MET A 1 5.33 -11.69 -24.54
C MET A 1 5.60 -13.18 -24.45
N SER A 2 6.74 -13.62 -24.93
CA SER A 2 7.20 -15.00 -24.78
C SER A 2 7.64 -15.29 -23.34
N ALA A 3 7.71 -16.57 -22.97
CA ALA A 3 8.20 -16.98 -21.65
C ALA A 3 9.66 -16.54 -21.40
N GLY A 4 10.50 -16.54 -22.44
CA GLY A 4 11.90 -16.09 -22.34
C GLY A 4 12.02 -14.59 -22.09
N GLU A 5 11.20 -13.78 -22.75
CA GLU A 5 11.11 -12.33 -22.48
C GLU A 5 10.62 -12.05 -21.06
N ALA A 6 9.58 -12.76 -20.62
CA ALA A 6 9.04 -12.63 -19.27
C ALA A 6 10.09 -12.98 -18.19
N LEU A 7 10.84 -14.07 -18.40
CA LEU A 7 11.92 -14.47 -17.51
C LEU A 7 13.06 -13.45 -17.48
N GLY A 8 13.42 -12.87 -18.64
CA GLY A 8 14.41 -11.81 -18.72
C GLY A 8 14.01 -10.56 -17.92
N ILE A 9 12.74 -10.16 -18.02
CA ILE A 9 12.18 -9.04 -17.25
C ILE A 9 12.21 -9.36 -15.74
N LEU A 10 11.75 -10.54 -15.34
CA LEU A 10 11.76 -10.96 -13.93
C LEU A 10 13.19 -11.02 -13.37
N SER A 11 14.14 -11.58 -14.12
CA SER A 11 15.54 -11.67 -13.70
C SER A 11 16.13 -10.29 -13.43
N ARG A 12 15.94 -9.34 -14.36
CA ARG A 12 16.38 -7.95 -14.19
C ARG A 12 15.70 -7.28 -13.00
N PHE A 13 14.38 -7.43 -12.87
CA PHE A 13 13.64 -6.87 -11.75
C PHE A 13 14.16 -7.38 -10.41
N ARG A 14 14.45 -8.68 -10.29
CA ARG A 14 14.99 -9.27 -9.06
C ARG A 14 16.34 -8.68 -8.67
N VAL A 15 17.21 -8.39 -9.65
CA VAL A 15 18.48 -7.70 -9.40
C VAL A 15 18.23 -6.27 -8.90
N GLU A 16 17.41 -5.49 -9.60
CA GLU A 16 17.10 -4.11 -9.21
C GLU A 16 16.41 -4.03 -7.84
N PHE A 17 15.54 -5.01 -7.53
CA PHE A 17 14.91 -5.16 -6.23
C PHE A 17 15.94 -5.46 -5.14
N TYR A 18 16.81 -6.45 -5.35
CA TYR A 18 17.86 -6.79 -4.39
C TYR A 18 18.78 -5.60 -4.11
N GLU A 19 19.17 -4.86 -5.14
CA GLU A 19 19.98 -3.64 -5.04
C GLU A 19 19.27 -2.47 -4.34
N SER A 20 17.95 -2.54 -4.16
CA SER A 20 17.20 -1.56 -3.36
C SER A 20 17.27 -1.84 -1.85
N LEU A 21 17.74 -3.01 -1.43
CA LEU A 21 17.79 -3.44 -0.03
C LEU A 21 19.17 -3.19 0.58
N TYR A 22 19.27 -2.34 1.60
CA TYR A 22 20.58 -1.97 2.20
C TYR A 22 20.82 -2.58 3.59
N ALA A 23 19.79 -3.09 4.26
CA ALA A 23 19.96 -3.77 5.53
C ALA A 23 19.05 -5.00 5.60
N ARG A 24 19.58 -6.09 6.16
CA ARG A 24 18.91 -7.41 6.24
C ARG A 24 18.45 -7.92 4.87
N THR A 25 19.21 -7.60 3.84
CA THR A 25 18.88 -7.76 2.42
C THR A 25 18.40 -9.16 2.08
N GLU A 26 19.12 -10.19 2.49
CA GLU A 26 18.81 -11.57 2.15
C GLU A 26 17.52 -12.04 2.82
N ALA A 27 17.28 -11.62 4.07
CA ALA A 27 16.06 -11.96 4.79
C ALA A 27 14.84 -11.21 4.24
N LEU A 28 14.99 -9.93 3.85
CA LEU A 28 13.94 -9.16 3.18
C LEU A 28 13.63 -9.69 1.78
N PHE A 29 14.66 -10.10 1.05
CA PHE A 29 14.51 -10.66 -0.29
C PHE A 29 13.78 -12.00 -0.24
N GLU A 30 14.21 -12.93 0.62
CA GLU A 30 13.52 -14.20 0.83
C GLU A 30 12.11 -14.02 1.39
N LEU A 31 11.89 -13.06 2.27
CA LEU A 31 10.54 -12.73 2.77
C LEU A 31 9.63 -12.24 1.63
N THR A 32 10.16 -11.43 0.71
CA THR A 32 9.38 -10.93 -0.43
C THR A 32 9.02 -12.07 -1.39
N ASP A 33 9.96 -12.96 -1.69
CA ASP A 33 9.68 -14.16 -2.49
C ASP A 33 8.63 -15.04 -1.81
N ALA A 34 8.73 -15.26 -0.51
CA ALA A 34 7.73 -16.03 0.25
C ALA A 34 6.33 -15.41 0.16
N VAL A 35 6.19 -14.08 0.28
CA VAL A 35 4.89 -13.39 0.15
C VAL A 35 4.31 -13.58 -1.26
N LEU A 36 5.15 -13.53 -2.30
CA LEU A 36 4.71 -13.62 -3.69
C LEU A 36 4.41 -15.05 -4.13
N CYS A 37 5.08 -16.05 -3.53
CA CYS A 37 4.93 -17.46 -3.88
C CYS A 37 3.95 -18.22 -2.97
N THR A 38 3.57 -17.67 -1.81
CA THR A 38 2.59 -18.33 -0.93
C THR A 38 1.21 -18.34 -1.59
N ASP A 39 0.59 -19.51 -1.58
CA ASP A 39 -0.77 -19.66 -2.09
C ASP A 39 -1.80 -18.96 -1.20
N GLY A 40 -2.59 -18.07 -1.82
CA GLY A 40 -3.71 -17.41 -1.16
C GLY A 40 -3.30 -16.29 -0.20
N LEU A 41 -4.18 -15.99 0.75
CA LEU A 41 -3.97 -14.88 1.69
C LEU A 41 -2.98 -15.30 2.79
N VAL A 42 -1.98 -14.45 3.02
CA VAL A 42 -1.10 -14.56 4.20
C VAL A 42 -1.93 -14.28 5.47
N LYS A 43 -2.19 -15.33 6.25
CA LYS A 43 -2.97 -15.23 7.50
C LYS A 43 -2.10 -14.85 8.68
N THR A 44 -0.90 -15.38 8.75
CA THR A 44 0.09 -15.01 9.75
C THR A 44 1.45 -14.77 9.10
N LEU A 45 2.19 -13.81 9.66
CA LEU A 45 3.50 -13.46 9.15
C LEU A 45 4.53 -14.57 9.39
N VAL A 46 4.42 -15.30 10.50
CA VAL A 46 5.36 -16.36 10.87
C VAL A 46 5.23 -17.60 9.99
N GLU A 47 4.03 -17.87 9.44
CA GLU A 47 3.82 -18.96 8.48
C GLU A 47 4.66 -18.81 7.22
N LEU A 48 5.06 -17.58 6.85
CA LEU A 48 5.95 -17.35 5.70
C LEU A 48 7.33 -18.00 5.88
N CYS A 49 7.75 -18.29 7.12
CA CYS A 49 8.97 -19.05 7.35
C CYS A 49 8.88 -20.52 6.94
N LEU A 50 7.68 -21.00 6.60
CA LEU A 50 7.45 -22.35 6.09
C LEU A 50 7.46 -22.41 4.55
N ALA A 51 7.44 -21.27 3.87
CA ALA A 51 7.55 -21.21 2.42
C ALA A 51 8.95 -21.68 1.97
N ALA A 52 9.03 -22.38 0.84
CA ALA A 52 10.29 -22.92 0.32
C ALA A 52 11.32 -21.81 0.00
N GLU A 53 10.83 -20.62 -0.31
CA GLU A 53 11.58 -19.42 -0.61
C GLU A 53 12.23 -18.79 0.63
N HIS A 54 11.68 -19.05 1.83
CA HIS A 54 12.19 -18.48 3.08
C HIS A 54 13.09 -19.47 3.82
N ARG A 55 14.41 -19.31 3.70
CA ARG A 55 15.39 -20.29 4.23
C ARG A 55 15.84 -19.99 5.65
N ARG A 56 15.29 -18.97 6.27
CA ARG A 56 15.68 -18.47 7.60
C ARG A 56 14.57 -18.68 8.62
N GLY A 57 14.92 -18.69 9.91
CA GLY A 57 13.94 -18.82 10.99
C GLY A 57 13.17 -17.53 11.28
N HIS A 58 12.07 -17.65 12.02
CA HIS A 58 11.19 -16.52 12.39
C HIS A 58 11.92 -15.35 13.08
N GLY A 59 12.96 -15.62 13.87
CA GLY A 59 13.77 -14.56 14.49
C GLY A 59 14.46 -13.67 13.46
N ALA A 60 14.94 -14.25 12.36
CA ALA A 60 15.53 -13.50 11.25
C ALA A 60 14.46 -12.70 10.48
N LEU A 61 13.27 -13.27 10.30
CA LEU A 61 12.14 -12.58 9.70
C LEU A 61 11.79 -11.31 10.48
N TYR A 62 11.56 -11.42 11.79
CA TYR A 62 11.21 -10.26 12.61
C TYR A 62 12.36 -9.25 12.70
N ALA A 63 13.61 -9.71 12.79
CA ALA A 63 14.76 -8.83 12.76
C ALA A 63 14.92 -8.10 11.41
N ALA A 64 14.51 -8.71 10.30
CA ALA A 64 14.50 -8.08 8.98
C ALA A 64 13.42 -6.99 8.86
N LEU A 65 12.24 -7.22 9.43
CA LEU A 65 11.19 -6.19 9.44
C LEU A 65 11.50 -5.03 10.38
N ASP A 66 12.11 -5.31 11.53
CA ASP A 66 12.48 -4.30 12.53
C ASP A 66 13.69 -3.46 12.09
N ARG A 67 14.72 -4.11 11.53
CA ARG A 67 16.03 -3.49 11.27
C ARG A 67 16.45 -3.49 9.81
N GLY A 68 15.56 -3.92 8.92
CA GLY A 68 15.81 -3.89 7.50
C GLY A 68 15.65 -2.48 6.92
N TRP A 69 16.23 -2.29 5.74
CA TRP A 69 16.08 -1.04 5.00
C TRP A 69 15.96 -1.33 3.51
N CYS A 70 14.95 -0.73 2.90
CA CYS A 70 14.76 -0.69 1.46
C CYS A 70 14.70 0.78 1.03
N GLU A 71 15.53 1.16 0.06
CA GLU A 71 15.55 2.51 -0.51
C GLU A 71 14.30 2.74 -1.36
N PRO A 72 13.30 3.52 -0.89
CA PRO A 72 11.99 3.57 -1.54
C PRO A 72 12.05 4.14 -2.95
N ALA A 73 12.97 5.07 -3.24
CA ALA A 73 13.11 5.65 -4.56
C ALA A 73 13.62 4.62 -5.58
N ARG A 74 14.53 3.72 -5.18
CA ARG A 74 15.05 2.65 -6.03
C ARG A 74 13.98 1.59 -6.29
N LEU A 75 13.27 1.17 -5.24
CA LEU A 75 12.17 0.22 -5.38
C LEU A 75 11.09 0.75 -6.33
N ARG A 76 10.68 2.01 -6.18
CA ARG A 76 9.69 2.62 -7.09
C ARG A 76 10.18 2.62 -8.53
N ARG A 77 11.43 3.01 -8.78
CA ARG A 77 12.01 2.97 -10.14
C ARG A 77 11.93 1.57 -10.74
N ALA A 78 12.35 0.54 -9.99
CA ALA A 78 12.29 -0.85 -10.44
C ALA A 78 10.87 -1.29 -10.78
N LEU A 79 9.88 -0.94 -9.95
CA LEU A 79 8.46 -1.25 -10.19
C LEU A 79 7.89 -0.51 -11.40
N THR A 80 8.15 0.80 -11.51
CA THR A 80 7.65 1.64 -12.62
C THR A 80 8.35 1.39 -13.95
N GLY A 81 9.52 0.73 -13.92
CA GLY A 81 10.26 0.31 -15.11
C GLY A 81 9.70 -0.95 -15.78
N LEU A 82 8.75 -1.64 -15.13
CA LEU A 82 8.08 -2.81 -15.70
C LEU A 82 7.12 -2.40 -16.83
N PRO A 83 6.98 -3.22 -17.89
CA PRO A 83 6.01 -2.94 -18.94
C PRO A 83 4.59 -2.97 -18.37
N PRO A 84 3.78 -1.91 -18.59
CA PRO A 84 2.43 -1.87 -18.05
C PRO A 84 1.54 -2.91 -18.74
N PRO A 85 0.58 -3.52 -18.00
CA PRO A 85 -0.42 -4.39 -18.60
C PRO A 85 -1.27 -3.60 -19.60
N ARG A 86 -1.74 -4.31 -20.62
CA ARG A 86 -2.62 -3.78 -21.66
C ARG A 86 -3.92 -4.54 -21.65
N ALA A 87 -5.02 -3.82 -21.83
CA ALA A 87 -6.33 -4.41 -22.04
C ALA A 87 -6.39 -5.16 -23.38
N ALA A 88 -7.44 -5.95 -23.59
CA ALA A 88 -7.63 -6.76 -24.80
C ALA A 88 -7.60 -5.94 -26.10
N ASP A 89 -7.90 -4.65 -26.05
CA ASP A 89 -7.86 -3.70 -27.16
C ASP A 89 -6.52 -2.94 -27.28
N GLY A 90 -5.51 -3.32 -26.51
CA GLY A 90 -4.16 -2.72 -26.51
C GLY A 90 -4.01 -1.43 -25.69
N ARG A 91 -5.11 -0.89 -25.15
CA ARG A 91 -5.09 0.32 -24.31
C ARG A 91 -4.57 0.02 -22.91
N ILE A 92 -4.03 1.04 -22.24
CA ILE A 92 -3.71 0.98 -20.81
C ILE A 92 -4.92 1.49 -20.03
N VAL A 93 -5.41 0.69 -19.08
CA VAL A 93 -6.48 1.10 -18.16
C VAL A 93 -5.85 1.50 -16.84
N LEU A 94 -6.16 2.71 -16.37
CA LEU A 94 -5.60 3.26 -15.14
C LEU A 94 -6.65 3.28 -14.03
N ALA A 95 -6.31 2.69 -12.89
CA ALA A 95 -7.02 2.89 -11.64
C ALA A 95 -6.26 3.89 -10.78
N VAL A 96 -6.99 4.84 -10.22
CA VAL A 96 -6.49 5.77 -9.21
C VAL A 96 -7.29 5.51 -7.95
N ASP A 97 -6.59 5.16 -6.88
CA ASP A 97 -7.21 4.99 -5.58
C ASP A 97 -6.50 5.83 -4.52
N VAL A 98 -7.30 6.29 -3.56
CA VAL A 98 -6.87 7.07 -2.42
C VAL A 98 -7.31 6.32 -1.17
N SER A 99 -6.53 5.29 -0.82
CA SER A 99 -6.75 4.55 0.42
C SER A 99 -6.02 5.21 1.58
N ASN A 100 -6.77 5.51 2.64
CA ASN A 100 -6.20 5.87 3.93
C ASN A 100 -5.88 4.60 4.71
N TRP A 101 -4.60 4.34 4.97
CA TRP A 101 -4.22 3.25 5.86
C TRP A 101 -4.33 3.68 7.32
N LEU A 102 -5.37 3.22 8.01
CA LEU A 102 -5.57 3.51 9.42
C LEU A 102 -4.47 2.84 10.25
N ARG A 103 -3.77 3.64 11.06
CA ARG A 103 -2.78 3.19 12.05
C ARG A 103 -3.11 3.79 13.42
N PRO A 104 -4.32 3.55 13.96
CA PRO A 104 -4.77 4.18 15.21
C PRO A 104 -3.80 3.90 16.36
N ASP A 105 -3.24 2.70 16.40
CA ASP A 105 -2.42 2.22 17.52
C ASP A 105 -0.90 2.45 17.36
N ALA A 106 -0.44 3.17 16.33
CA ALA A 106 1.00 3.40 16.10
C ALA A 106 1.44 4.80 16.58
N PRO A 107 1.76 5.01 17.89
CA PRO A 107 1.90 6.33 18.53
C PRO A 107 2.93 7.29 17.89
N THR A 108 3.87 6.80 17.08
CA THR A 108 5.13 7.50 16.76
C THR A 108 5.45 7.62 15.26
N SER A 109 4.53 7.30 14.34
CA SER A 109 4.85 7.40 12.91
C SER A 109 4.71 8.82 12.37
N ASP A 110 5.81 9.39 11.84
CA ASP A 110 5.89 10.72 11.19
C ASP A 110 4.91 10.89 10.00
N ASP A 111 4.43 9.76 9.47
CA ASP A 111 3.56 9.66 8.31
C ASP A 111 2.08 9.48 8.67
N ARG A 112 1.71 9.60 9.95
CA ARG A 112 0.31 9.57 10.40
C ARG A 112 -0.53 10.55 9.57
N LEU A 113 -1.53 10.00 8.88
CA LEU A 113 -2.57 10.77 8.22
C LEU A 113 -3.71 10.91 9.22
N PHE A 114 -4.08 12.14 9.56
CA PHE A 114 -5.24 12.39 10.41
C PHE A 114 -6.51 11.95 9.66
N CYS A 115 -7.06 10.81 10.06
CA CYS A 115 -8.30 10.29 9.50
C CYS A 115 -9.42 10.47 10.53
N HIS A 116 -9.89 11.72 10.68
CA HIS A 116 -11.20 11.97 11.27
C HIS A 116 -12.22 11.54 10.22
N VAL A 117 -12.99 10.49 10.46
CA VAL A 117 -14.27 10.36 9.77
C VAL A 117 -15.06 11.60 10.25
N TYR A 118 -15.27 12.72 9.54
CA TYR A 118 -15.31 13.09 8.12
C TYR A 118 -14.16 13.98 7.60
N GLY A 119 -13.59 13.62 6.44
CA GLY A 119 -13.54 14.49 5.24
C GLY A 119 -12.51 15.61 5.09
N ARG A 120 -11.61 15.89 6.05
CA ARG A 120 -10.53 16.88 5.84
C ARG A 120 -9.25 16.53 6.63
N GLY A 121 -8.37 15.77 6.00
CA GLY A 121 -6.95 15.67 6.36
C GLY A 121 -6.11 16.04 5.14
N ASN A 122 -5.07 16.88 5.29
CA ASN A 122 -4.30 17.40 4.13
C ASN A 122 -3.27 16.42 3.55
N ARG A 123 -3.30 15.16 3.98
CA ARG A 123 -2.32 14.13 3.63
C ARG A 123 -3.07 12.87 3.24
N SER A 124 -3.04 12.55 1.96
CA SER A 124 -3.55 11.30 1.40
C SER A 124 -2.42 10.65 0.60
N LYS A 125 -2.30 9.32 0.69
CA LYS A 125 -1.44 8.56 -0.24
C LYS A 125 -2.35 8.10 -1.36
N SER A 126 -2.20 8.72 -2.53
CA SER A 126 -2.81 8.26 -3.77
C SER A 126 -1.83 7.32 -4.47
N PHE A 127 -2.34 6.27 -5.10
CA PHE A 127 -1.55 5.45 -5.99
C PHE A 127 -2.26 5.33 -7.34
N VAL A 128 -1.46 5.23 -8.39
CA VAL A 128 -1.92 4.97 -9.75
C VAL A 128 -1.40 3.59 -10.14
N ALA A 129 -2.31 2.73 -10.57
CA ALA A 129 -1.96 1.41 -11.05
C ALA A 129 -2.58 1.16 -12.43
N ALA A 130 -1.82 0.50 -13.30
CA ALA A 130 -2.34 -0.04 -14.54
C ALA A 130 -3.00 -1.41 -14.27
N LEU A 131 -4.20 -1.59 -14.80
CA LEU A 131 -4.99 -2.80 -14.65
C LEU A 131 -4.75 -3.77 -15.81
N GLU A 132 -4.72 -5.06 -15.51
CA GLU A 132 -4.83 -6.12 -16.50
C GLU A 132 -6.31 -6.37 -16.85
N ALA A 133 -6.58 -6.78 -18.09
CA ALA A 133 -7.90 -7.31 -18.44
C ALA A 133 -8.05 -8.72 -17.88
N GLY A 134 -8.96 -8.91 -16.91
CA GLY A 134 -9.23 -10.23 -16.34
C GLY A 134 -9.90 -10.19 -14.98
N ARG A 135 -10.11 -11.36 -14.37
CA ARG A 135 -10.58 -11.52 -12.98
C ARG A 135 -9.40 -11.75 -12.03
N THR A 136 -8.30 -11.03 -12.24
CA THR A 136 -7.12 -11.07 -11.38
C THR A 136 -7.03 -9.76 -10.60
N SER A 137 -6.47 -9.81 -9.40
CA SER A 137 -6.15 -8.61 -8.62
C SER A 137 -4.78 -8.03 -9.01
N SER A 138 -4.17 -8.53 -10.09
CA SER A 138 -2.87 -8.11 -10.58
C SER A 138 -2.95 -6.69 -11.15
N THR A 139 -2.08 -5.83 -10.65
CA THR A 139 -1.95 -4.44 -11.13
C THR A 139 -0.47 -4.06 -11.19
N ALA A 140 -0.09 -3.23 -12.15
CA ALA A 140 1.25 -2.65 -12.19
C ALA A 140 1.23 -1.25 -11.60
N LEU A 141 1.95 -1.06 -10.49
CA LEU A 141 2.05 0.24 -9.84
C LEU A 141 2.85 1.20 -10.74
N LEU A 142 2.18 2.25 -11.23
CA LEU A 142 2.80 3.27 -12.09
C LEU A 142 3.29 4.47 -11.30
N ASP A 143 2.62 4.77 -10.18
CA ASP A 143 3.07 5.79 -9.25
C ASP A 143 2.55 5.52 -7.84
N ALA A 144 3.45 5.63 -6.87
CA ALA A 144 3.15 5.71 -5.45
C ALA A 144 3.81 6.96 -4.88
N VAL A 145 3.41 8.12 -5.38
CA VAL A 145 3.79 9.42 -4.82
C VAL A 145 2.76 9.85 -3.79
N ARG A 146 3.25 10.37 -2.67
CA ARG A 146 2.44 11.12 -1.73
C ARG A 146 2.04 12.44 -2.39
N LEU A 147 0.86 12.49 -3.01
CA LEU A 147 0.30 13.75 -3.46
C LEU A 147 -0.17 14.55 -2.24
N GLY A 148 0.60 15.59 -1.87
CA GLY A 148 0.06 16.66 -1.05
C GLY A 148 -0.97 17.44 -1.87
N GLN A 149 -2.04 17.93 -1.24
CA GLN A 149 -3.00 18.76 -1.97
C GLN A 149 -2.28 19.98 -2.57
N ALA A 150 -2.38 20.16 -3.89
CA ALA A 150 -2.09 21.44 -4.51
C ALA A 150 -3.04 22.46 -3.85
N ARG A 151 -2.48 23.54 -3.29
CA ARG A 151 -3.26 24.71 -2.85
C ARG A 151 -4.02 25.23 -4.06
N LEU A 152 -5.27 24.82 -4.23
CA LEU A 152 -6.24 25.62 -4.96
C LEU A 152 -6.33 26.93 -4.16
N ARG A 153 -5.79 28.01 -4.75
CA ARG A 153 -5.99 29.37 -4.25
C ARG A 153 -7.50 29.57 -4.14
N ASP A 154 -7.97 29.86 -2.93
CA ASP A 154 -9.38 30.13 -2.62
C ASP A 154 -9.91 31.28 -3.49
N GLY A 155 -10.53 30.94 -4.61
CA GLY A 155 -11.59 31.72 -5.24
C GLY A 155 -12.90 31.24 -4.64
N GLY A 156 -13.47 32.02 -3.73
CA GLY A 156 -14.59 31.62 -2.90
C GLY A 156 -15.86 31.33 -3.70
N HIS A 157 -16.48 30.18 -3.42
CA HIS A 157 -17.93 30.08 -3.39
C HIS A 157 -18.35 29.06 -2.32
N ARG A 158 -18.90 29.57 -1.22
CA ARG A 158 -19.49 28.77 -0.14
C ARG A 158 -20.89 28.31 -0.56
N TYR A 159 -21.14 27.01 -0.58
CA TYR A 159 -22.50 26.47 -0.52
C TYR A 159 -22.97 26.40 0.94
N PRO A 160 -24.20 26.83 1.27
CA PRO A 160 -24.70 26.78 2.64
C PRO A 160 -25.21 25.37 2.96
N THR A 161 -24.67 24.73 4.00
CA THR A 161 -25.26 23.51 4.56
C THR A 161 -26.28 23.86 5.64
N ALA A 162 -27.53 23.46 5.41
CA ALA A 162 -28.61 23.58 6.38
C ALA A 162 -28.34 22.71 7.61
N ARG A 163 -28.29 23.32 8.79
CA ARG A 163 -28.24 22.61 10.08
C ARG A 163 -29.61 21.98 10.36
N ARG A 164 -29.73 20.65 10.36
CA ARG A 164 -30.76 19.97 11.15
C ARG A 164 -30.19 19.67 12.53
N ARG A 165 -30.74 20.31 13.55
CA ARG A 165 -30.56 19.95 14.96
C ARG A 165 -31.42 18.71 15.25
N HIS A 166 -30.85 17.68 15.87
CA HIS A 166 -31.64 16.69 16.60
C HIS A 166 -31.59 17.03 18.10
N PRO A 167 -32.73 16.91 18.82
CA PRO A 167 -32.80 17.21 20.25
C PRO A 167 -32.23 16.07 21.08
N VAL A 168 -31.64 16.44 22.21
CA VAL A 168 -31.14 15.54 23.26
C VAL A 168 -32.30 15.26 24.21
N ASP A 169 -32.80 14.03 24.23
CA ASP A 169 -33.76 13.62 25.25
C ASP A 169 -33.01 13.30 26.54
N THR A 170 -33.31 14.11 27.56
CA THR A 170 -32.89 13.94 28.93
C THR A 170 -34.04 13.23 29.66
N HIS A 171 -33.79 12.06 30.24
CA HIS A 171 -34.66 11.55 31.29
C HIS A 171 -33.85 11.26 32.56
N ARG A 172 -34.05 12.16 33.52
CA ARG A 172 -33.80 11.98 34.95
C ARG A 172 -35.12 11.52 35.60
N ALA A 173 -34.97 10.77 36.71
CA ALA A 173 -35.92 10.50 37.80
C ALA A 173 -36.49 9.06 37.82
N VAL A 174 -36.66 8.37 38.96
CA VAL A 174 -36.39 8.62 40.40
C VAL A 174 -36.56 7.26 41.14
N ALA A 175 -35.77 7.10 42.21
CA ALA A 175 -35.87 6.30 43.46
C ALA A 175 -36.81 5.08 43.63
N GLN A 176 -36.32 4.13 44.45
CA GLN A 176 -36.89 3.60 45.71
C GLN A 176 -36.20 2.24 46.02
N GLY A 177 -35.71 1.93 47.22
CA GLY A 177 -35.70 2.61 48.52
C GLY A 177 -34.63 2.01 49.43
#